data_AF-A0AAN9JPI3-F1
#
_entry.id   AF-A0AAN9JPI3-F1
#
_cell.length_a   1.000
_cell.length_b   1.000
_cell.length_c   1.000
_cell.angle_alpha   90.00
_cell.angle_beta   90.00
_cell.angle_gamma   90.00
#
_symmetry.space_group_name_H-M   'P 1'
#
loop_
_entity.id
_entity.type
_entity.pdbx_description
1 polymer ?
#
loop_
_entity_poly.entity_id
_entity_poly.type
_entity_poly.pdbx_seq_one_letter_code
_entity_poly.pdbx_strand_id
1 'polypeptide(L)'
;MLRERRQGALKMAKFSSSYGACDSVCRGILLPLILSSLISFQLASCGTIVKFLAGFEGPLPFVLETGYIGVGEGEDVQAFYYFIESENNPNEDPLMLWLTGGPGCSAFSGLALEIGPLIFKKEEYNGSLPNLILRAHSWTKVSSIIFVDLPVSTGFTYARTDAAAQRSDWILVHQVHEFLRKWLIDHPKFLANEVYIGGDSYSGIPIPAIVQEISQGIKHLYFLMSGSNI
;
A
#
# COMPACT_ATOMS: atom_id res chain seq x y z
N MET A 1 -56.57 -24.87 46.36
CA MET A 1 -56.92 -23.62 45.65
C MET A 1 -55.93 -23.47 44.51
N LEU A 2 -56.42 -23.59 43.26
CA LEU A 2 -55.91 -23.11 41.95
C LEU A 2 -54.44 -23.44 41.55
N ARG A 3 -54.21 -24.29 40.53
CA ARG A 3 -54.16 -24.03 39.05
C ARG A 3 -52.89 -23.24 38.66
N GLU A 4 -52.09 -23.53 37.62
CA GLU A 4 -52.26 -24.19 36.30
C GLU A 4 -50.87 -24.69 35.80
N ARG A 5 -50.73 -25.93 35.30
CA ARG A 5 -50.76 -26.40 33.88
C ARG A 5 -49.75 -25.73 32.92
N ARG A 6 -48.89 -26.54 32.27
CA ARG A 6 -49.05 -27.07 30.88
C ARG A 6 -47.72 -27.65 30.37
N GLN A 7 -47.72 -28.90 29.93
CA GLN A 7 -46.89 -29.36 28.81
C GLN A 7 -47.79 -30.23 27.92
N GLY A 8 -48.09 -29.72 26.72
CA GLY A 8 -48.76 -30.49 25.68
C GLY A 8 -47.70 -31.20 24.84
N ALA A 9 -47.77 -32.52 24.76
CA ALA A 9 -46.97 -33.30 23.83
C ALA A 9 -47.58 -33.22 22.42
N LEU A 10 -46.73 -32.85 21.46
CA LEU A 10 -47.05 -32.71 20.05
C LEU A 10 -47.19 -34.10 19.39
N LYS A 11 -48.26 -34.32 18.64
CA LYS A 11 -48.49 -35.54 17.84
C LYS A 11 -47.49 -35.64 16.70
N MET A 12 -46.81 -36.78 16.58
CA MET A 12 -46.09 -37.18 15.36
C MET A 12 -47.07 -37.65 14.29
N ALA A 13 -47.06 -37.00 13.13
CA ALA A 13 -47.62 -37.55 11.90
C ALA A 13 -46.45 -38.09 11.05
N LYS A 14 -46.51 -39.39 10.74
CA LYS A 14 -45.68 -40.05 9.73
C LYS A 14 -45.99 -39.46 8.36
N PHE A 15 -44.96 -39.04 7.64
CA PHE A 15 -45.02 -38.89 6.18
C PHE A 15 -44.00 -39.84 5.55
N SER A 16 -44.51 -40.68 4.65
CA SER A 16 -43.77 -41.64 3.84
C SER A 16 -42.93 -40.93 2.78
N SER A 17 -41.71 -41.43 2.60
CA SER A 17 -40.81 -41.07 1.50
C SER A 17 -41.40 -41.47 0.15
N SER A 18 -41.41 -40.52 -0.78
CA SER A 18 -41.38 -40.77 -2.22
C SER A 18 -40.19 -40.01 -2.77
N TYR A 19 -39.10 -40.73 -3.06
CA TYR A 19 -37.97 -40.21 -3.80
C TYR A 19 -38.41 -39.83 -5.22
N GLY A 20 -38.39 -38.54 -5.52
CA GLY A 20 -38.58 -38.00 -6.86
C GLY A 20 -37.48 -36.98 -7.12
N ALA A 21 -36.65 -37.27 -8.11
CA ALA A 21 -35.44 -36.56 -8.48
C ALA A 21 -35.61 -35.03 -8.60
N CYS A 22 -35.09 -34.28 -7.62
CA CYS A 22 -34.89 -32.83 -7.72
C CYS A 22 -33.57 -32.39 -7.05
N ASP A 23 -32.59 -33.29 -6.87
CA ASP A 23 -31.33 -32.97 -6.19
C ASP A 23 -30.16 -32.66 -7.13
N SER A 24 -30.29 -32.96 -8.42
CA SER A 24 -29.17 -32.79 -9.38
C SER A 24 -29.16 -31.42 -10.06
N VAL A 25 -30.33 -30.79 -10.26
CA VAL A 25 -30.43 -29.51 -10.96
C VAL A 25 -30.01 -28.34 -10.06
N CYS A 26 -30.34 -28.38 -8.76
CA CYS A 26 -29.92 -27.33 -7.81
C CYS A 26 -28.41 -27.36 -7.50
N ARG A 27 -27.76 -28.53 -7.47
CA ARG A 27 -26.30 -28.63 -7.25
C ARG A 27 -25.48 -28.17 -8.47
N GLY A 28 -26.00 -28.39 -9.68
CA GLY A 28 -25.33 -27.98 -10.92
C GLY A 28 -25.36 -26.47 -11.20
N ILE A 29 -26.31 -25.74 -10.58
CA ILE A 29 -26.44 -24.28 -10.74
C ILE A 29 -25.78 -23.54 -9.56
N LEU A 30 -25.73 -24.12 -8.36
CA LEU A 30 -25.07 -23.51 -7.21
C LEU A 30 -23.54 -23.44 -7.37
N LEU A 31 -22.91 -24.46 -7.98
CA LEU A 31 -21.46 -24.48 -8.22
C LEU A 31 -20.98 -23.36 -9.19
N PRO A 32 -21.60 -23.14 -10.36
CA PRO A 32 -21.18 -22.05 -11.24
C PRO A 32 -21.54 -20.67 -10.67
N LEU A 33 -22.58 -20.55 -9.83
CA LEU A 33 -22.88 -19.30 -9.13
C LEU A 33 -21.83 -18.95 -8.07
N ILE A 34 -21.38 -19.93 -7.28
CA ILE A 34 -20.29 -19.76 -6.30
C ILE A 34 -18.94 -19.53 -7.02
N LEU A 35 -18.71 -20.19 -8.16
CA LEU A 35 -17.51 -19.98 -8.97
C LEU A 35 -17.51 -18.61 -9.68
N SER A 36 -18.69 -18.10 -10.06
CA SER A 36 -18.83 -16.75 -10.63
C SER A 36 -18.69 -15.63 -9.59
N SER A 37 -19.01 -15.90 -8.32
CA SER A 37 -18.80 -14.91 -7.25
C SER A 37 -17.33 -14.84 -6.77
N LEU A 38 -16.52 -15.85 -7.07
CA LEU A 38 -15.09 -15.90 -6.74
C LEU A 38 -14.20 -15.15 -7.75
N ILE A 39 -14.75 -14.71 -8.88
CA ILE A 39 -13.99 -14.04 -9.95
C ILE A 39 -14.09 -12.50 -9.86
N SER A 40 -14.89 -11.97 -8.93
CA SER A 40 -15.01 -10.52 -8.71
C SER A 40 -14.25 -10.05 -7.48
N PHE A 41 -12.99 -10.49 -7.30
CA PHE A 41 -12.01 -9.62 -6.64
C PHE A 41 -11.53 -8.63 -7.70
N GLN A 42 -12.30 -7.57 -7.93
CA GLN A 42 -11.70 -6.37 -8.49
C GLN A 42 -10.73 -5.87 -7.41
N LEU A 43 -9.45 -6.23 -7.53
CA LEU A 43 -8.39 -5.39 -6.97
C LEU A 43 -8.59 -4.04 -7.66
N ALA A 44 -9.22 -3.10 -6.94
CA ALA A 44 -9.29 -1.74 -7.39
C ALA A 44 -7.86 -1.19 -7.32
N SER A 45 -7.11 -1.35 -8.41
CA SER A 45 -5.80 -0.72 -8.59
C SER A 45 -5.97 0.79 -8.43
N CYS A 46 -5.62 1.32 -7.25
CA CYS A 46 -5.76 2.73 -6.91
C CYS A 46 -4.59 3.59 -7.44
N GLY A 47 -3.57 2.94 -8.02
CA GLY A 47 -2.45 3.60 -8.68
C GLY A 47 -2.83 4.23 -10.03
N THR A 48 -2.36 5.44 -10.27
CA THR A 48 -2.47 6.15 -11.55
C THR A 48 -1.08 6.41 -12.11
N ILE A 49 -0.85 6.01 -13.35
CA ILE A 49 0.40 6.29 -14.07
C ILE A 49 0.42 7.76 -14.52
N VAL A 50 1.43 8.48 -14.07
CA VAL A 50 1.69 9.87 -14.43
C VAL A 50 2.60 9.89 -15.66
N LYS A 51 2.05 10.30 -16.81
CA LYS A 51 2.84 10.42 -18.06
C LYS A 51 3.45 11.80 -18.26
N PHE A 52 2.83 12.83 -17.68
CA PHE A 52 3.22 14.23 -17.82
C PHE A 52 3.20 14.89 -16.45
N LEU A 53 4.26 15.63 -16.14
CA LEU A 53 4.39 16.37 -14.88
C LEU A 53 4.61 17.84 -15.18
N ALA A 54 3.86 18.71 -14.48
CA ALA A 54 4.03 20.16 -14.64
C ALA A 54 5.48 20.56 -14.33
N GLY A 55 6.08 21.38 -15.20
CA GLY A 55 7.48 21.77 -15.10
C GLY A 55 8.46 20.81 -15.77
N PHE A 56 8.07 19.60 -16.17
CA PHE A 56 8.92 18.72 -16.96
C PHE A 56 8.59 18.84 -18.46
N GLU A 57 9.62 18.95 -19.31
CA GLU A 57 9.44 19.08 -20.75
C GLU A 57 9.18 17.71 -21.40
N GLY A 58 7.96 17.52 -21.94
CA GLY A 58 7.56 16.29 -22.61
C GLY A 58 7.06 15.18 -21.68
N PRO A 59 6.87 13.96 -22.19
CA PRO A 59 6.49 12.81 -21.37
C PRO A 59 7.65 12.37 -20.45
N LEU A 60 7.32 11.86 -19.27
CA LEU A 60 8.32 11.29 -18.37
C LEU A 60 8.99 10.07 -19.03
N PRO A 61 10.33 9.96 -19.00
CA PRO A 61 11.05 8.83 -19.59
C PRO A 61 11.16 7.61 -18.66
N PHE A 62 10.51 7.67 -17.50
CA PHE A 62 10.43 6.60 -16.50
C PHE A 62 8.99 6.41 -16.06
N VAL A 63 8.68 5.25 -15.49
CA VAL A 63 7.35 4.99 -14.93
C VAL A 63 7.23 5.68 -13.58
N LEU A 64 6.32 6.65 -13.49
CA LEU A 64 5.85 7.21 -12.23
C LEU A 64 4.40 6.79 -12.02
N GLU A 65 4.15 6.10 -10.92
CA GLU A 65 2.81 5.79 -10.43
C GLU A 65 2.55 6.56 -9.14
N THR A 66 1.33 7.05 -8.95
CA THR A 66 0.89 7.65 -7.69
C THR A 66 -0.45 7.08 -7.29
N GLY A 67 -0.68 6.90 -6.00
CA GLY A 67 -1.95 6.39 -5.51
C GLY A 67 -2.10 6.52 -4.02
N TYR A 68 -3.23 6.00 -3.53
CA TYR A 68 -3.52 5.90 -2.10
C TYR A 68 -3.66 4.45 -1.67
N ILE A 69 -3.16 4.13 -0.49
CA ILE A 69 -3.43 2.87 0.21
C ILE A 69 -4.01 3.18 1.57
N GLY A 70 -5.14 2.56 1.88
CA GLY A 70 -5.78 2.66 3.19
C GLY A 70 -5.00 1.90 4.25
N VAL A 71 -4.69 2.55 5.38
CA VAL A 71 -4.02 1.97 6.55
C VAL A 71 -4.70 2.44 7.83
N GLY A 72 -4.41 1.80 8.96
CA GLY A 72 -5.05 2.10 10.24
C GLY A 72 -6.39 1.39 10.42
N GLU A 73 -7.08 1.71 11.52
CA GLU A 73 -8.32 1.02 11.89
C GLU A 73 -9.43 1.33 10.88
N GLY A 74 -9.90 0.30 10.17
CA GLY A 74 -10.91 0.51 9.13
C GLY A 74 -10.44 1.36 7.95
N GLU A 75 -9.13 1.41 7.69
CA GLU A 75 -8.53 2.19 6.59
C GLU A 75 -8.82 3.70 6.70
N ASP A 76 -8.84 4.19 7.94
CA ASP A 76 -9.13 5.57 8.29
C ASP A 76 -7.99 6.54 7.98
N VAL A 77 -6.80 6.06 7.62
CA VAL A 77 -5.71 6.85 7.03
C VAL A 77 -5.51 6.45 5.57
N GLN A 78 -5.44 7.43 4.68
CA GLN A 78 -5.18 7.22 3.25
C GLN A 78 -3.76 7.66 2.93
N ALA A 79 -2.83 6.69 2.93
CA ALA A 79 -1.42 6.91 2.69
C ALA A 79 -1.13 7.11 1.20
N PHE A 80 -0.67 8.30 0.84
CA PHE A 80 -0.26 8.65 -0.51
C PHE A 80 1.16 8.18 -0.78
N TYR A 81 1.41 7.72 -2.00
CA TYR A 81 2.74 7.32 -2.44
C TYR A 81 3.05 7.79 -3.86
N TYR A 82 4.35 7.91 -4.13
CA TYR A 82 4.95 7.98 -5.45
C TYR A 82 5.79 6.71 -5.63
N PHE A 83 5.51 5.94 -6.67
CA PHE A 83 6.30 4.79 -7.04
C PHE A 83 7.02 5.05 -8.35
N ILE A 84 8.33 4.85 -8.35
CA ILE A 84 9.16 4.92 -9.55
C ILE A 84 9.78 3.56 -9.78
N GLU A 85 9.48 2.98 -10.93
CA GLU A 85 10.04 1.69 -11.34
C GLU A 85 11.51 1.84 -11.74
N SER A 86 12.33 0.83 -11.45
CA SER A 86 13.74 0.83 -11.84
C SER A 86 13.89 1.06 -13.34
N GLU A 87 14.81 1.95 -13.72
CA GLU A 87 15.13 2.24 -15.11
C GLU A 87 16.00 1.15 -15.77
N ASN A 88 16.53 0.19 -15.00
CA ASN A 88 17.38 -0.89 -15.49
C ASN A 88 16.60 -2.21 -15.69
N ASN A 89 16.42 -3.01 -14.65
CA ASN A 89 15.64 -4.26 -14.70
C ASN A 89 14.72 -4.37 -13.48
N PRO A 90 13.49 -3.86 -13.54
CA PRO A 90 12.59 -3.83 -12.38
C PRO A 90 12.14 -5.20 -11.87
N ASN A 91 12.35 -6.28 -12.64
CA ASN A 91 12.06 -7.65 -12.19
C ASN A 91 13.18 -8.24 -11.32
N GLU A 92 14.39 -7.68 -11.36
CA GLU A 92 15.56 -8.17 -10.61
C GLU A 92 16.10 -7.14 -9.63
N ASP A 93 16.05 -5.86 -10.00
CA ASP A 93 16.51 -4.75 -9.17
C ASP A 93 15.68 -4.65 -7.88
N PRO A 94 16.29 -4.26 -6.75
CA PRO A 94 15.59 -4.23 -5.47
C PRO A 94 14.41 -3.25 -5.43
N LEU A 95 13.44 -3.56 -4.58
CA LEU A 95 12.37 -2.64 -4.18
C LEU A 95 12.78 -1.91 -2.90
N MET A 96 12.77 -0.59 -2.93
CA MET A 96 13.06 0.24 -1.77
C MET A 96 11.81 1.01 -1.34
N LEU A 97 11.47 0.98 -0.06
CA LEU A 97 10.52 1.92 0.54
C LEU A 97 11.32 3.04 1.21
N TRP A 98 11.00 4.31 0.87
CA TRP A 98 11.67 5.50 1.36
C TRP A 98 10.75 6.36 2.23
N LEU A 99 11.23 6.70 3.44
CA LEU A 99 10.56 7.58 4.39
C LEU A 99 11.36 8.85 4.62
N THR A 100 10.77 10.00 4.34
CA THR A 100 11.38 11.28 4.70
C THR A 100 11.07 11.68 6.13
N GLY A 101 12.06 12.23 6.83
CA GLY A 101 11.97 12.58 8.25
C GLY A 101 11.14 13.84 8.54
N GLY A 102 11.67 14.71 9.41
CA GLY A 102 10.97 15.89 9.93
C GLY A 102 10.80 15.82 11.45
N PRO A 103 9.77 15.13 11.98
CA PRO A 103 8.78 14.27 11.32
C PRO A 103 7.71 15.05 10.51
N GLY A 104 7.19 14.42 9.46
CA GLY A 104 6.06 14.94 8.67
C GLY A 104 6.44 15.70 7.39
N CYS A 105 7.70 15.62 6.97
CA CYS A 105 8.13 16.12 5.67
C CYS A 105 7.73 15.13 4.58
N SER A 106 7.23 15.64 3.45
CA SER A 106 6.79 14.78 2.34
C SER A 106 7.96 14.04 1.71
N ALA A 107 7.76 12.77 1.36
CA ALA A 107 8.72 11.95 0.64
C ALA A 107 8.99 12.47 -0.80
N PHE A 108 8.20 13.43 -1.27
CA PHE A 108 8.50 14.18 -2.48
C PHE A 108 9.85 14.91 -2.41
N SER A 109 10.34 15.30 -1.22
CA SER A 109 11.70 15.84 -1.09
C SER A 109 12.75 14.79 -1.44
N GLY A 110 12.59 13.55 -0.96
CA GLY A 110 13.43 12.41 -1.35
C GLY A 110 13.45 12.20 -2.87
N LEU A 111 12.28 12.33 -3.51
CA LEU A 111 12.11 12.17 -4.95
C LEU A 111 12.76 13.29 -5.77
N ALA A 112 12.54 14.56 -5.41
CA ALA A 112 12.92 15.71 -6.24
C ALA A 112 14.24 16.39 -5.80
N LEU A 113 14.68 16.20 -4.56
CA LEU A 113 15.84 16.89 -4.00
C LEU A 113 17.00 15.95 -3.73
N GLU A 114 16.73 14.68 -3.42
CA GLU A 114 17.75 13.72 -2.95
C GLU A 114 18.02 12.60 -3.97
N ILE A 115 17.33 11.47 -3.85
CA ILE A 115 17.68 10.20 -4.50
C ILE A 115 16.85 9.89 -5.76
N GLY A 116 15.70 10.56 -5.95
CA GLY A 116 14.84 10.31 -7.10
C GLY A 116 15.34 10.92 -8.43
N PRO A 117 14.66 10.63 -9.55
CA PRO A 117 15.13 10.94 -10.90
C PRO A 117 14.89 12.39 -11.30
N LEU A 118 14.23 13.19 -10.47
CA LEU A 118 13.93 14.58 -10.76
C LEU A 118 14.81 15.52 -9.94
N ILE A 119 15.07 16.69 -10.51
CA ILE A 119 15.64 17.83 -9.81
C ILE A 119 15.04 19.12 -10.36
N PHE A 120 14.81 20.09 -9.47
CA PHE A 120 14.49 21.44 -9.88
C PHE A 120 15.67 22.06 -10.61
N LYS A 121 15.42 22.56 -11.82
CA LYS A 121 16.40 23.32 -12.58
C LYS A 121 16.74 24.60 -11.81
N LYS A 122 18.03 24.81 -11.54
CA LYS A 122 18.50 26.01 -10.84
C LYS A 122 18.49 27.20 -11.80
N GLU A 123 17.46 28.02 -11.67
CA GLU A 123 17.27 29.25 -12.44
C GLU A 123 16.63 30.31 -11.54
N GLU A 124 16.77 31.58 -11.94
CA GLU A 124 16.18 32.69 -11.18
C GLU A 124 14.64 32.61 -11.25
N TYR A 125 13.99 32.72 -10.10
CA TYR A 125 12.54 32.62 -10.03
C TYR A 125 11.90 33.85 -10.69
N ASN A 126 11.20 33.61 -11.79
CA ASN A 126 10.56 34.63 -12.62
C ASN A 126 9.03 34.68 -12.43
N GLY A 127 8.48 33.97 -11.44
CA GLY A 127 7.03 33.86 -11.21
C GLY A 127 6.32 32.75 -11.99
N SER A 128 7.02 32.00 -12.83
CA SER A 128 6.47 30.83 -13.53
C SER A 128 6.66 29.53 -12.74
N LEU A 129 6.06 28.44 -13.22
CA LEU A 129 6.26 27.11 -12.63
C LEU A 129 7.74 26.72 -12.70
N PRO A 130 8.33 26.22 -11.60
CA PRO A 130 9.70 25.72 -11.62
C PRO A 130 9.87 24.61 -12.66
N ASN A 131 10.94 24.67 -13.44
CA ASN A 131 11.27 23.60 -14.37
C ASN A 131 11.92 22.41 -13.64
N LEU A 132 11.54 21.21 -14.05
CA LEU A 132 12.07 19.93 -13.60
C LEU A 132 12.92 19.32 -14.72
N ILE A 133 14.09 18.82 -14.35
CA ILE A 133 14.99 18.11 -15.26
C ILE A 133 15.38 16.76 -14.64
N LEU A 134 15.96 15.87 -15.45
CA LEU A 134 16.42 14.57 -14.98
C LEU A 134 17.70 14.68 -14.15
N ARG A 135 17.78 13.89 -13.09
CA ARG A 135 18.99 13.64 -12.32
C ARG A 135 19.77 12.50 -12.95
N ALA A 136 21.02 12.78 -13.35
CA ALA A 136 21.88 11.77 -13.97
C ALA A 136 22.20 10.58 -13.03
N HIS A 137 22.34 10.85 -11.73
CA HIS A 137 22.69 9.86 -10.70
C HIS A 137 21.54 9.69 -9.70
N SER A 138 20.42 9.15 -10.16
CA SER A 138 19.33 8.72 -9.29
C SER A 138 19.51 7.28 -8.84
N TRP A 139 19.03 6.96 -7.65
CA TRP A 139 18.96 5.57 -7.18
C TRP A 139 17.98 4.73 -8.00
N THR A 140 16.98 5.37 -8.62
CA THR A 140 16.03 4.70 -9.53
C THR A 140 16.66 4.11 -10.79
N LYS A 141 17.95 4.39 -11.04
CA LYS A 141 18.73 3.71 -12.08
C LYS A 141 18.96 2.22 -11.81
N VAL A 142 18.88 1.79 -10.54
CA VAL A 142 19.21 0.43 -10.10
C VAL A 142 18.25 -0.09 -9.02
N SER A 143 17.13 0.60 -8.79
CA SER A 143 16.12 0.16 -7.83
C SER A 143 14.75 0.72 -8.19
N SER A 144 13.70 -0.04 -7.87
CA SER A 144 12.34 0.50 -7.86
C SER A 144 12.09 1.12 -6.49
N ILE A 145 11.59 2.35 -6.42
CA ILE A 145 11.48 3.09 -5.15
C ILE A 145 10.04 3.55 -4.92
N ILE A 146 9.50 3.23 -3.73
CA ILE A 146 8.24 3.74 -3.20
C ILE A 146 8.57 4.87 -2.22
N PHE A 147 8.30 6.11 -2.61
CA PHE A 147 8.34 7.28 -1.72
C PHE A 147 6.96 7.43 -1.10
N VAL A 148 6.83 7.19 0.21
CA VAL A 148 5.52 7.21 0.89
C VAL A 148 5.44 8.39 1.86
N ASP A 149 4.33 9.13 1.76
CA ASP A 149 4.03 10.22 2.69
C ASP A 149 3.44 9.65 3.98
N LEU A 150 4.27 9.33 4.96
CA LEU A 150 3.83 8.91 6.31
C LEU A 150 4.69 9.59 7.37
N PRO A 151 4.14 9.93 8.56
CA PRO A 151 2.82 9.55 9.10
C PRO A 151 1.65 10.37 8.54
N VAL A 152 0.43 10.12 9.02
CA VAL A 152 -0.79 10.85 8.62
C VAL A 152 -0.63 12.38 8.62
N SER A 153 -1.23 13.08 7.64
CA SER A 153 -1.05 14.52 7.38
C SER A 153 0.38 14.96 7.05
N THR A 154 1.14 14.05 6.44
CA THR A 154 2.38 14.33 5.68
C THR A 154 2.02 14.44 4.20
N GLY A 155 2.53 15.44 3.50
CA GLY A 155 2.31 15.62 2.06
C GLY A 155 0.83 15.49 1.67
N PHE A 156 0.51 14.48 0.86
CA PHE A 156 -0.86 14.23 0.40
C PHE A 156 -1.64 13.18 1.22
N THR A 157 -1.01 12.58 2.23
CA THR A 157 -1.67 11.61 3.12
C THR A 157 -2.63 12.31 4.06
N TYR A 158 -3.83 11.75 4.25
CA TYR A 158 -4.85 12.34 5.10
C TYR A 158 -5.61 11.32 5.96
N ALA A 159 -6.21 11.82 7.03
CA ALA A 159 -7.11 11.09 7.91
C ALA A 159 -8.57 11.26 7.45
N ARG A 160 -9.36 10.19 7.49
CA ARG A 160 -10.81 10.21 7.25
C ARG A 160 -11.61 10.57 8.51
N THR A 161 -10.97 10.52 9.69
CA THR A 161 -11.57 10.88 10.98
C THR A 161 -10.57 11.65 11.85
N ASP A 162 -11.05 12.44 12.81
CA ASP A 162 -10.17 13.16 13.74
C ASP A 162 -9.37 12.21 14.65
N ALA A 163 -9.93 11.05 14.97
CA ALA A 163 -9.25 10.02 15.76
C ALA A 163 -8.05 9.43 14.99
N ALA A 164 -8.19 9.26 13.67
CA ALA A 164 -7.14 8.75 12.79
C ALA A 164 -5.99 9.74 12.56
N ALA A 165 -6.15 11.02 12.96
CA ALA A 165 -5.11 12.03 12.85
C ALA A 165 -4.02 11.92 13.94
N GLN A 166 -4.18 11.01 14.90
CA GLN A 166 -3.20 10.76 15.95
C GLN A 166 -1.90 10.19 15.38
N ARG A 167 -0.77 10.60 15.95
CA ARG A 167 0.58 10.21 15.51
C ARG A 167 1.39 9.69 16.68
N SER A 168 2.11 8.60 16.44
CA SER A 168 3.19 8.12 17.30
C SER A 168 4.14 7.27 16.46
N ASP A 169 5.36 7.06 16.94
CA ASP A 169 6.33 6.20 16.23
C ASP A 169 5.78 4.78 16.05
N TRP A 170 5.08 4.24 17.05
CA TRP A 170 4.45 2.91 16.93
C TRP A 170 3.29 2.87 15.94
N ILE A 171 2.46 3.92 15.88
CA ILE A 171 1.41 4.02 14.85
C ILE A 171 2.05 4.05 13.45
N LEU A 172 3.11 4.83 13.28
CA LEU A 172 3.86 4.90 12.02
C LEU A 172 4.43 3.53 11.63
N VAL A 173 5.05 2.83 12.57
CA VAL A 173 5.65 1.50 12.34
C VAL A 173 4.59 0.51 11.82
N HIS A 174 3.44 0.43 12.49
CA HIS A 174 2.32 -0.42 12.05
C HIS A 174 1.73 0.00 10.71
N GLN A 175 1.54 1.30 10.49
CA GLN A 175 0.98 1.82 9.23
C GLN A 175 1.91 1.61 8.04
N VAL A 176 3.23 1.74 8.20
CA VAL A 176 4.21 1.45 7.13
C VAL A 176 4.23 -0.04 6.81
N HIS A 177 4.20 -0.90 7.83
CA HIS A 177 4.13 -2.36 7.62
C HIS A 177 2.83 -2.75 6.90
N GLU A 178 1.68 -2.21 7.32
CA GLU A 178 0.40 -2.45 6.66
C GLU A 178 0.41 -1.93 5.22
N PHE A 179 0.90 -0.71 5.01
CA PHE A 179 1.04 -0.08 3.69
C PHE A 179 1.84 -0.98 2.75
N LEU A 180 3.04 -1.39 3.14
CA LEU A 180 3.93 -2.18 2.28
C LEU A 180 3.30 -3.54 1.93
N ARG A 181 2.64 -4.19 2.91
CA ARG A 181 1.95 -5.47 2.67
C ARG A 181 0.83 -5.31 1.65
N LYS A 182 -0.02 -4.29 1.80
CA LYS A 182 -1.12 -4.02 0.86
C LYS A 182 -0.59 -3.64 -0.52
N TRP A 183 0.44 -2.79 -0.56
CA TRP A 183 1.08 -2.40 -1.81
C TRP A 183 1.64 -3.61 -2.58
N LEU A 184 2.31 -4.54 -1.90
CA LEU A 184 2.83 -5.77 -2.51
C LEU A 184 1.74 -6.75 -2.99
N ILE A 185 0.59 -6.78 -2.31
CA ILE A 185 -0.59 -7.54 -2.78
C ILE A 185 -1.11 -6.95 -4.10
N ASP A 186 -1.14 -5.63 -4.21
CA ASP A 186 -1.58 -4.92 -5.42
C ASP A 186 -0.53 -4.96 -6.54
N HIS A 187 0.75 -5.15 -6.19
CA HIS A 187 1.87 -5.21 -7.12
C HIS A 187 2.64 -6.54 -7.02
N PRO A 188 2.00 -7.67 -7.37
CA PRO A 188 2.57 -9.00 -7.15
C PRO A 188 3.88 -9.24 -7.91
N LYS A 189 4.17 -8.44 -8.95
CA LYS A 189 5.44 -8.49 -9.69
C LYS A 189 6.67 -8.22 -8.80
N PHE A 190 6.51 -7.48 -7.71
CA PHE A 190 7.61 -7.14 -6.80
C PHE A 190 7.79 -8.10 -5.62
N LEU A 191 6.97 -9.15 -5.51
CA LEU A 191 7.04 -10.10 -4.39
C LEU A 191 8.36 -10.88 -4.34
N ALA A 192 9.05 -11.02 -5.47
CA ALA A 192 10.32 -11.73 -5.57
C ALA A 192 11.54 -10.82 -5.39
N ASN A 193 11.36 -9.50 -5.43
CA ASN A 193 12.46 -8.54 -5.34
C ASN A 193 12.99 -8.47 -3.90
N GLU A 194 14.29 -8.22 -3.75
CA GLU A 194 14.86 -7.87 -2.46
C GLU A 194 14.28 -6.54 -1.97
N VAL A 195 13.81 -6.50 -0.72
CA VAL A 195 13.15 -5.32 -0.15
C VAL A 195 14.08 -4.60 0.81
N TYR A 196 14.24 -3.29 0.61
CA TYR A 196 15.00 -2.39 1.48
C TYR A 196 14.11 -1.31 2.06
N ILE A 197 14.33 -0.95 3.32
CA ILE A 197 13.66 0.16 3.98
C ILE A 197 14.69 1.24 4.26
N GLY A 198 14.49 2.43 3.68
CA GLY A 198 15.40 3.56 3.78
C GLY A 198 14.66 4.84 4.16
N GLY A 199 15.45 5.86 4.48
CA GLY A 199 14.93 7.18 4.82
C GLY A 199 16.01 8.09 5.37
N ASP A 200 15.64 9.34 5.59
CA ASP A 200 16.54 10.38 6.10
C ASP A 200 16.04 10.96 7.43
N SER A 201 16.94 11.64 8.14
CA SER A 201 16.59 12.45 9.32
C SER A 201 15.84 11.64 10.40
N TYR A 202 14.72 12.17 10.90
CA TYR A 202 13.91 11.54 11.95
C TYR A 202 13.48 10.10 11.61
N SER A 203 13.36 9.74 10.33
CA SER A 203 13.02 8.37 9.90
C SER A 203 14.02 7.32 10.39
N GLY A 204 15.26 7.72 10.72
CA GLY A 204 16.25 6.83 11.32
C GLY A 204 15.82 6.21 12.66
N ILE A 205 14.84 6.80 13.36
CA ILE A 205 14.29 6.27 14.61
C ILE A 205 13.28 5.13 14.36
N PRO A 206 12.20 5.30 13.58
CA PRO A 206 11.22 4.24 13.34
C PRO A 206 11.70 3.15 12.37
N ILE A 207 12.64 3.43 11.45
CA ILE A 207 13.09 2.44 10.44
C ILE A 207 13.54 1.10 11.05
N PRO A 208 14.41 1.06 12.09
CA PRO A 208 14.77 -0.20 12.72
C PRO A 208 13.58 -0.99 13.28
N ALA A 209 12.59 -0.29 13.86
CA ALA A 209 11.38 -0.92 14.37
C ALA A 209 10.48 -1.44 13.24
N ILE A 210 10.37 -0.69 12.14
CA ILE A 210 9.64 -1.11 10.92
C ILE A 210 10.25 -2.41 10.37
N VAL A 211 11.58 -2.45 10.21
CA VAL A 211 12.28 -3.65 9.71
C VAL A 211 12.06 -4.83 10.65
N GLN A 212 12.11 -4.61 11.97
CA GLN A 212 11.81 -5.64 12.95
C GLN A 212 10.37 -6.15 12.83
N GLU A 213 9.39 -5.27 12.68
CA GLU A 213 7.98 -5.65 12.53
C GLU A 213 7.75 -6.46 11.26
N ILE A 214 8.30 -6.01 10.12
CA ILE A 214 8.23 -6.72 8.84
C ILE A 214 8.87 -8.11 8.97
N SER A 215 10.06 -8.21 9.59
CA SER A 215 10.74 -9.49 9.79
C SER A 215 9.97 -10.46 10.70
N GLN A 216 9.24 -9.96 11.70
CA GLN A 216 8.38 -10.80 12.55
C GLN A 216 7.12 -11.24 11.82
N GLY A 217 6.57 -10.39 10.95
CA GLY A 217 5.45 -10.73 10.07
C GLY A 217 5.81 -11.71 8.95
N ILE A 218 7.08 -11.72 8.52
CA ILE A 218 7.59 -12.49 7.38
C ILE A 218 8.75 -13.38 7.84
N LYS A 219 8.49 -14.67 8.09
CA LYS A 219 9.52 -15.66 8.51
C LYS A 219 10.70 -15.87 7.52
N HIS A 220 10.74 -15.18 6.38
CA HIS A 220 11.81 -15.32 5.38
C HIS A 220 12.03 -14.01 4.60
N LEU A 221 12.93 -13.12 5.05
CA LEU A 221 13.66 -12.17 4.19
C LEU A 221 14.89 -11.62 4.95
N TYR A 222 16.03 -11.48 4.28
CA TYR A 222 17.25 -10.88 4.84
C TYR A 222 17.24 -9.36 4.61
N PHE A 223 17.69 -8.56 5.60
CA PHE A 223 17.73 -7.10 5.54
C PHE A 223 19.14 -6.54 5.81
N LEU A 224 19.52 -5.50 5.06
CA LEU A 224 20.68 -4.63 5.35
C LEU A 224 20.18 -3.23 5.70
N MET A 225 20.66 -2.69 6.82
CA MET A 225 20.47 -1.29 7.19
C MET A 225 21.60 -0.45 6.62
N SER A 226 21.30 0.58 5.81
CA SER A 226 22.27 1.65 5.55
C SER A 226 21.74 2.95 6.16
N GLY A 227 22.31 3.34 7.30
CA GLY A 227 22.21 4.71 7.80
C GLY A 227 23.32 5.54 7.17
N SER A 228 22.94 6.55 6.38
CA SER A 228 23.89 7.57 5.93
C SER A 228 24.13 8.53 7.10
N ASN A 229 25.26 8.39 7.79
CA ASN A 229 25.77 9.47 8.63
C ASN A 229 26.21 10.59 7.69
N ILE A 230 25.51 11.72 7.76
CA ILE A 230 25.97 13.00 7.19
C ILE A 230 27.00 13.60 8.15
#